data_AF-A0A953ZA48-F1
#
_entry.id   AF-A0A953ZA48-F1
#
_cell.length_a   1.000
_cell.length_b   1.000
_cell.length_c   1.000
_cell.angle_alpha   90.00
_cell.angle_beta   90.00
_cell.angle_gamma   90.00
#
_symmetry.space_group_name_H-M   'P 1'
#
loop_
_entity.id
_entity.type
_entity.pdbx_description
1 polymer ?
#
loop_
_entity_poly.entity_id
_entity_poly.type
_entity_poly.pdbx_seq_one_letter_code
_entity_poly.pdbx_strand_id
1 'polypeptide(L)'
;MSIGPRSVFFLLALAACGTTRHEPPPTAEQLRRIVEDCQRALFQHGDYDRYIAAFSPDSQLVSGRGPDASDDDVVYPSDDFRRIRRFRFDGVPTDGLRLDVDDPELRWDDDTAILRVRATSSFPDDSGITYGEEFGEIYELRFVSGDWRIVENRYWPIRIGDITFDAAHWRRLDAAVTASRRRGNLADETGWLMESLRFPEAWEAATRWSESSPEEIDAWWARAFAASLCGKVDDSLAAFRRIREIEPRAELPEFATKRLASD
;
A
#
# COMPACT_ATOMS: atom_id res chain seq x y z
N MET A 1 6.53 -72.35 -23.24
CA MET A 1 6.15 -70.95 -22.93
C MET A 1 7.32 -70.08 -23.39
N SER A 2 7.46 -69.70 -24.67
CA SER A 2 6.76 -68.59 -25.37
C SER A 2 6.56 -67.40 -24.45
N ILE A 3 7.24 -66.27 -24.62
CA ILE A 3 7.06 -65.29 -25.71
C ILE A 3 8.41 -64.60 -26.05
N GLY A 4 8.66 -64.38 -27.34
CA GLY A 4 9.80 -63.64 -27.90
C GLY A 4 9.59 -62.11 -28.04
N PRO A 5 10.52 -61.41 -28.73
CA PRO A 5 10.83 -59.99 -28.53
C PRO A 5 10.03 -59.03 -29.42
N ARG A 6 9.83 -57.77 -28.98
CA ARG A 6 9.35 -56.67 -29.84
C ARG A 6 10.04 -55.33 -29.53
N SER A 7 10.91 -54.97 -30.47
CA SER A 7 11.23 -53.66 -31.04
C SER A 7 10.40 -52.42 -30.66
N VAL A 8 11.15 -51.31 -30.50
CA VAL A 8 10.92 -49.95 -31.03
C VAL A 8 9.69 -49.20 -30.54
N PHE A 9 9.90 -48.11 -29.78
CA PHE A 9 9.62 -46.74 -30.25
C PHE A 9 10.26 -45.71 -29.31
N PHE A 10 11.16 -44.91 -29.87
CA PHE A 10 11.59 -43.61 -29.35
C PHE A 10 10.35 -42.71 -29.28
N LEU A 11 10.04 -42.14 -28.13
CA LEU A 11 9.12 -41.02 -28.02
C LEU A 11 9.70 -40.02 -27.02
N LEU A 12 10.45 -39.06 -27.58
CA LEU A 12 10.59 -37.74 -26.99
C LEU A 12 9.17 -37.19 -26.76
N ALA A 13 8.76 -37.09 -25.50
CA ALA A 13 7.66 -36.23 -25.13
C ALA A 13 8.21 -34.80 -24.99
N LEU A 14 8.43 -34.15 -26.14
CA LEU A 14 8.39 -32.70 -26.26
C LEU A 14 6.96 -32.27 -25.93
N ALA A 15 6.69 -31.94 -24.68
CA ALA A 15 5.49 -31.22 -24.30
C ALA A 15 5.69 -29.74 -24.69
N ALA A 16 5.59 -29.47 -25.99
CA ALA A 16 5.26 -28.15 -26.49
C ALA A 16 3.77 -27.91 -26.19
N CYS A 17 3.47 -27.28 -25.06
CA CYS A 17 2.19 -26.59 -24.88
C CYS A 17 2.44 -25.13 -25.24
N GLY A 18 2.21 -24.82 -26.52
CA GLY A 18 2.27 -23.48 -27.03
C GLY A 18 1.07 -22.65 -26.57
N THR A 19 1.36 -21.47 -26.08
CA THR A 19 0.73 -20.26 -26.58
C THR A 19 1.83 -19.46 -27.26
N THR A 20 1.86 -19.53 -28.59
CA THR A 20 2.66 -18.61 -29.41
C THR A 20 2.18 -17.19 -29.10
N ARG A 21 3.02 -16.41 -28.41
CA ARG A 21 2.86 -14.95 -28.31
C ARG A 21 2.68 -14.40 -29.72
N HIS A 22 1.49 -13.85 -29.99
CA HIS A 22 1.22 -13.22 -31.27
C HIS A 22 1.59 -11.73 -31.28
N GLU A 23 1.87 -11.17 -30.10
CA GLU A 23 2.33 -9.80 -29.91
C GLU A 23 3.78 -9.77 -29.39
N PRO A 24 4.56 -8.75 -29.78
CA PRO A 24 5.91 -8.56 -29.24
C PRO A 24 5.87 -8.40 -27.71
N PRO A 25 6.94 -8.79 -27.00
CA PRO A 25 7.07 -8.48 -25.58
C PRO A 25 6.91 -6.96 -25.35
N PRO A 26 6.39 -6.53 -24.19
CA PRO A 26 6.22 -5.12 -23.93
C PRO A 26 7.57 -4.41 -23.98
N THR A 27 7.55 -3.18 -24.44
CA THR A 27 8.68 -2.27 -24.28
C THR A 27 8.80 -1.84 -22.82
N ALA A 28 10.02 -1.46 -22.41
CA ALA A 28 10.25 -0.89 -21.08
C ALA A 28 9.33 0.31 -20.79
N GLU A 29 9.09 1.13 -21.82
CA GLU A 29 8.19 2.29 -21.76
C GLU A 29 6.73 1.88 -21.48
N GLN A 30 6.24 0.79 -22.06
CA GLN A 30 4.88 0.31 -21.79
C GLN A 30 4.73 -0.15 -20.32
N LEU A 31 5.71 -0.86 -19.77
CA LEU A 31 5.70 -1.30 -18.38
C LEU A 31 5.76 -0.11 -17.41
N ARG A 32 6.59 0.90 -17.72
CA ARG A 32 6.65 2.16 -16.95
C ARG A 32 5.30 2.87 -16.93
N ARG A 33 4.66 3.02 -18.10
CA ARG A 33 3.36 3.69 -18.21
C ARG A 33 2.25 3.03 -17.40
N ILE A 34 2.24 1.70 -17.30
CA ILE A 34 1.25 0.99 -16.46
C ILE A 34 1.32 1.52 -15.02
N VAL A 35 2.52 1.59 -14.45
CA VAL A 35 2.72 2.04 -13.07
C VAL A 35 2.43 3.52 -12.91
N GLU A 36 2.98 4.37 -13.78
CA GLU A 36 2.79 5.81 -13.67
C GLU A 36 1.33 6.23 -13.86
N ASP A 37 0.64 5.69 -14.87
CA ASP A 37 -0.77 6.01 -15.13
C ASP A 37 -1.67 5.48 -14.02
N CYS A 38 -1.34 4.32 -13.45
CA CYS A 38 -2.00 3.78 -12.28
C CYS A 38 -1.88 4.74 -11.09
N GLN A 39 -0.66 5.18 -10.74
CA GLN A 39 -0.46 6.08 -9.62
C GLN A 39 -1.15 7.44 -9.84
N ARG A 40 -1.03 8.03 -11.04
CA ARG A 40 -1.72 9.28 -11.39
C ARG A 40 -3.24 9.14 -11.29
N ALA A 41 -3.80 8.04 -11.78
CA ALA A 41 -5.24 7.78 -11.70
C ALA A 41 -5.75 7.87 -10.26
N LEU A 42 -5.11 7.19 -9.31
CA LEU A 42 -5.57 7.24 -7.92
C LEU A 42 -5.30 8.59 -7.28
N PHE A 43 -4.03 9.02 -7.28
CA PHE A 43 -3.61 10.07 -6.37
C PHE A 43 -3.91 11.47 -6.91
N GLN A 44 -3.85 11.67 -8.23
CA GLN A 44 -4.15 12.98 -8.83
C GLN A 44 -5.63 13.12 -9.23
N HIS A 45 -6.31 12.02 -9.51
CA HIS A 45 -7.68 12.05 -10.03
C HIS A 45 -8.72 11.39 -9.13
N GLY A 46 -8.32 10.67 -8.08
CA GLY A 46 -9.24 9.89 -7.27
C GLY A 46 -9.93 8.77 -8.04
N ASP A 47 -9.41 8.37 -9.20
CA ASP A 47 -9.99 7.35 -10.08
C ASP A 47 -9.55 5.96 -9.61
N TYR A 48 -10.28 5.46 -8.61
CA TYR A 48 -10.03 4.15 -8.02
C TYR A 48 -10.18 3.00 -9.03
N ASP A 49 -11.17 3.08 -9.92
CA ASP A 49 -11.45 1.98 -10.86
C ASP A 49 -10.32 1.85 -11.90
N ARG A 50 -9.80 2.98 -12.40
CA ARG A 50 -8.62 2.97 -13.27
C ARG A 50 -7.35 2.54 -12.55
N TYR A 51 -7.17 2.95 -11.29
CA TYR A 51 -6.06 2.46 -10.46
C TYR A 51 -6.09 0.95 -10.32
N ILE A 52 -7.22 0.38 -9.89
CA ILE A 52 -7.28 -1.05 -9.61
C ILE A 52 -7.27 -1.91 -10.86
N ALA A 53 -7.65 -1.36 -12.02
CA ALA A 53 -7.55 -2.04 -13.30
C ALA A 53 -6.10 -2.42 -13.66
N ALA A 54 -5.09 -1.71 -13.17
CA ALA A 54 -3.69 -2.08 -13.39
C ALA A 54 -3.24 -3.30 -12.57
N PHE A 55 -3.98 -3.67 -11.53
CA PHE A 55 -3.63 -4.77 -10.62
C PHE A 55 -4.29 -6.09 -11.03
N SER A 56 -3.59 -7.19 -10.76
CA SER A 56 -4.13 -8.54 -10.89
C SER A 56 -5.12 -8.86 -9.77
N PRO A 57 -6.14 -9.72 -9.98
CA PRO A 57 -7.07 -10.11 -8.91
C PRO A 57 -6.41 -10.73 -7.67
N ASP A 58 -5.25 -11.37 -7.84
CA ASP A 58 -4.44 -12.01 -6.79
C ASP A 58 -3.33 -11.09 -6.24
N SER A 59 -3.33 -9.81 -6.58
CA SER A 59 -2.25 -8.91 -6.21
C SER A 59 -2.21 -8.60 -4.71
N GLN A 60 -1.07 -8.11 -4.22
CA GLN A 60 -0.91 -7.65 -2.85
C GLN A 60 -0.22 -6.29 -2.77
N LEU A 61 -0.40 -5.62 -1.64
CA LEU A 61 0.35 -4.41 -1.28
C LEU A 61 1.21 -4.75 -0.05
N VAL A 62 2.46 -4.30 -0.04
CA VAL A 62 3.38 -4.49 1.08
C VAL A 62 3.84 -3.13 1.58
N SER A 63 3.53 -2.81 2.84
CA SER A 63 4.14 -1.69 3.54
C SER A 63 5.39 -2.21 4.23
N GLY A 64 6.56 -1.82 3.74
CA GLY A 64 7.84 -2.24 4.28
C GLY A 64 8.64 -1.10 4.88
N ARG A 65 9.81 -1.43 5.42
CA ARG A 65 10.81 -0.49 5.95
C ARG A 65 12.03 -0.34 5.04
N GLY A 66 11.97 -0.92 3.84
CA GLY A 66 13.03 -0.95 2.84
C GLY A 66 12.65 -1.80 1.62
N PRO A 67 13.59 -1.92 0.66
CA PRO A 67 13.38 -2.66 -0.59
C PRO A 67 13.34 -4.18 -0.41
N ASP A 68 13.91 -4.68 0.66
CA ASP A 68 14.01 -6.11 0.95
C ASP A 68 12.90 -6.54 1.92
N ALA A 69 12.46 -7.80 1.77
CA ALA A 69 11.47 -8.37 2.67
C ALA A 69 11.99 -8.45 4.10
N SER A 70 11.11 -8.19 5.06
CA SER A 70 11.43 -8.19 6.49
C SER A 70 10.28 -8.72 7.33
N ASP A 71 10.58 -9.15 8.56
CA ASP A 71 9.57 -9.58 9.53
C ASP A 71 8.65 -8.42 9.99
N ASP A 72 9.05 -7.17 9.71
CA ASP A 72 8.28 -5.97 10.02
C ASP A 72 7.29 -5.59 8.89
N ASP A 73 7.31 -6.30 7.77
CA ASP A 73 6.45 -5.98 6.63
C ASP A 73 4.98 -6.24 6.94
N VAL A 74 4.12 -5.28 6.61
CA VAL A 74 2.67 -5.48 6.62
C VAL A 74 2.22 -5.81 5.21
N VAL A 75 1.80 -7.06 5.00
CA VAL A 75 1.23 -7.55 3.74
C VAL A 75 -0.28 -7.38 3.78
N TYR A 76 -0.81 -6.65 2.80
CA TYR A 76 -2.24 -6.48 2.57
C TYR A 76 -2.66 -7.38 1.40
N PRO A 77 -3.45 -8.44 1.66
CA PRO A 77 -4.06 -9.23 0.62
C PRO A 77 -4.94 -8.39 -0.30
N SER A 78 -5.29 -8.98 -1.44
CA SER A 78 -5.95 -8.26 -2.53
C SER A 78 -7.21 -7.50 -2.13
N ASP A 79 -8.07 -8.14 -1.33
CA ASP A 79 -9.32 -7.54 -0.89
C ASP A 79 -9.10 -6.41 0.13
N ASP A 80 -8.08 -6.54 0.98
CA ASP A 80 -7.78 -5.57 2.02
C ASP A 80 -7.19 -4.29 1.42
N PHE A 81 -6.18 -4.41 0.54
CA PHE A 81 -5.60 -3.20 -0.07
C PHE A 81 -6.62 -2.50 -0.98
N ARG A 82 -7.49 -3.25 -1.69
CA ARG A 82 -8.60 -2.67 -2.46
C ARG A 82 -9.55 -1.87 -1.60
N ARG A 83 -9.94 -2.44 -0.46
CA ARG A 83 -10.81 -1.79 0.52
C ARG A 83 -10.17 -0.53 1.10
N ILE A 84 -8.90 -0.59 1.47
CA ILE A 84 -8.13 0.57 1.96
C ILE A 84 -8.09 1.68 0.90
N ARG A 85 -7.72 1.33 -0.34
CA ARG A 85 -7.57 2.29 -1.44
C ARG A 85 -8.90 2.92 -1.84
N ARG A 86 -9.96 2.11 -1.96
CA ARG A 86 -11.31 2.61 -2.22
C ARG A 86 -11.78 3.51 -1.08
N PHE A 87 -11.59 3.10 0.17
CA PHE A 87 -12.04 3.91 1.31
C PHE A 87 -11.31 5.24 1.41
N ARG A 88 -10.00 5.30 1.15
CA ARG A 88 -9.23 6.53 1.37
C ARG A 88 -9.17 7.46 0.15
N PHE A 89 -9.26 6.93 -1.06
CA PHE A 89 -8.92 7.70 -2.27
C PHE A 89 -10.02 7.73 -3.35
N ASP A 90 -11.06 6.89 -3.28
CA ASP A 90 -12.11 6.87 -4.31
C ASP A 90 -12.88 8.20 -4.37
N GLY A 91 -12.72 8.89 -5.50
CA GLY A 91 -13.16 10.25 -5.80
C GLY A 91 -12.73 11.26 -4.74
N VAL A 92 -11.53 11.08 -4.18
CA VAL A 92 -10.85 12.01 -3.27
C VAL A 92 -9.46 12.24 -3.86
N PRO A 93 -9.33 13.14 -4.86
CA PRO A 93 -8.03 13.49 -5.40
C PRO A 93 -7.18 14.08 -4.27
N THR A 94 -5.89 13.84 -4.31
CA THR A 94 -4.97 14.43 -3.35
C THR A 94 -4.54 15.79 -3.90
N ASP A 95 -5.29 16.83 -3.52
CA ASP A 95 -5.05 18.19 -4.00
C ASP A 95 -3.59 18.62 -3.78
N GLY A 96 -2.98 19.18 -4.82
CA GLY A 96 -1.61 19.65 -4.79
C GLY A 96 -0.53 18.57 -4.91
N LEU A 97 -0.87 17.28 -4.81
CA LEU A 97 0.09 16.19 -4.94
C LEU A 97 0.71 16.14 -6.34
N ARG A 98 1.98 16.51 -6.43
CA ARG A 98 2.82 16.17 -7.58
C ARG A 98 3.49 14.84 -7.30
N LEU A 99 3.42 13.96 -8.29
CA LEU A 99 4.06 12.65 -8.24
C LEU A 99 5.13 12.61 -9.32
N ASP A 100 6.38 12.68 -8.89
CA ASP A 100 7.54 12.53 -9.76
C ASP A 100 8.11 11.13 -9.57
N VAL A 101 8.18 10.37 -10.66
CA VAL A 101 8.72 9.01 -10.72
C VAL A 101 10.14 9.09 -11.28
N ASP A 102 11.15 8.94 -10.42
CA ASP A 102 12.55 9.04 -10.84
C ASP A 102 13.04 7.74 -11.50
N ASP A 103 13.72 7.88 -12.65
CA ASP A 103 14.35 6.87 -13.52
C ASP A 103 14.21 5.42 -13.06
N PRO A 104 13.09 4.75 -13.42
CA PRO A 104 12.78 3.50 -12.80
C PRO A 104 13.66 2.37 -13.34
N GLU A 105 14.25 1.61 -12.41
CA GLU A 105 15.05 0.44 -12.75
C GLU A 105 14.11 -0.69 -13.15
N LEU A 106 14.18 -1.09 -14.42
CA LEU A 106 13.33 -2.15 -14.96
C LEU A 106 14.16 -3.40 -15.24
N ARG A 107 13.71 -4.53 -14.71
CA ARG A 107 14.21 -5.87 -15.05
C ARG A 107 13.01 -6.72 -15.46
N TRP A 108 13.10 -7.42 -16.58
CA TRP A 108 12.00 -8.28 -17.02
C TRP A 108 12.51 -9.49 -17.78
N ASP A 109 11.71 -10.54 -17.78
CA ASP A 109 11.88 -11.72 -18.61
C ASP A 109 10.63 -11.95 -19.46
N ASP A 110 10.36 -13.21 -19.82
CA ASP A 110 9.22 -13.51 -20.67
C ASP A 110 7.91 -13.11 -20.00
N ASP A 111 7.64 -13.44 -18.74
CA ASP A 111 6.33 -13.27 -18.12
C ASP A 111 6.32 -12.43 -16.84
N THR A 112 7.47 -11.98 -16.36
CA THR A 112 7.60 -11.16 -15.17
C THR A 112 8.39 -9.87 -15.44
N ALA A 113 8.05 -8.83 -14.69
CA ALA A 113 8.79 -7.57 -14.69
C ALA A 113 8.85 -7.00 -13.27
N ILE A 114 9.99 -6.43 -12.92
CA ILE A 114 10.22 -5.71 -11.68
C ILE A 114 10.57 -4.28 -12.05
N LEU A 115 9.75 -3.34 -11.59
CA LEU A 115 9.97 -1.92 -11.75
C LEU A 115 10.25 -1.31 -10.37
N ARG A 116 11.46 -0.77 -10.17
CA ARG A 116 11.76 0.04 -8.99
C ARG A 116 11.50 1.50 -9.31
N VAL A 117 10.78 2.17 -8.42
CA VAL A 117 10.39 3.57 -8.55
C VAL A 117 10.81 4.30 -7.30
N ARG A 118 11.26 5.54 -7.47
CA ARG A 118 11.22 6.53 -6.38
C ARG A 118 10.12 7.51 -6.70
N ALA A 119 9.14 7.58 -5.82
CA ALA A 119 8.01 8.47 -5.92
C ALA A 119 8.25 9.66 -5.00
N THR A 120 8.25 10.87 -5.57
CA THR A 120 8.25 12.10 -4.78
C THR A 120 6.87 12.73 -4.84
N SER A 121 6.31 12.95 -3.67
CA SER A 121 5.03 13.54 -3.35
C SER A 121 5.30 14.96 -2.85
N SER A 122 4.57 15.95 -3.33
CA SER A 122 4.83 17.36 -2.98
C SER A 122 3.51 18.05 -2.67
N PHE A 123 3.36 18.63 -1.48
CA PHE A 123 2.15 19.35 -1.07
C PHE A 123 2.45 20.85 -0.94
N PRO A 124 1.81 21.72 -1.73
CA PRO A 124 1.88 23.16 -1.50
C PRO A 124 1.09 23.50 -0.24
N ASP A 125 1.72 24.17 0.73
CA ASP A 125 0.99 24.80 1.83
C ASP A 125 0.57 26.24 1.49
N ASP A 126 -0.21 26.87 2.37
CA ASP A 126 -0.68 28.27 2.23
C ASP A 126 0.46 29.29 2.13
N SER A 127 1.68 28.92 2.53
CA SER A 127 2.89 29.75 2.44
C SER A 127 3.68 29.55 1.14
N GLY A 128 3.25 28.61 0.30
CA GLY A 128 3.95 28.21 -0.93
C GLY A 128 5.18 27.34 -0.67
N ILE A 129 5.37 26.85 0.56
CA ILE A 129 6.40 25.88 0.90
C ILE A 129 5.90 24.50 0.48
N THR A 130 6.71 23.81 -0.32
CA THR A 130 6.43 22.45 -0.73
C THR A 130 7.08 21.49 0.24
N TYR A 131 6.28 20.78 1.04
CA TYR A 131 6.79 19.64 1.79
C TYR A 131 6.80 18.42 0.89
N GLY A 132 7.99 17.82 0.76
CA GLY A 132 8.20 16.65 -0.07
C GLY A 132 8.22 15.38 0.77
N GLU A 133 7.38 14.41 0.41
CA GLU A 133 7.52 13.03 0.84
C GLU A 133 8.20 12.23 -0.26
N GLU A 134 9.18 11.42 0.09
CA GLU A 134 9.84 10.50 -0.82
C GLU A 134 9.55 9.08 -0.39
N PHE A 135 9.11 8.26 -1.33
CA PHE A 135 8.87 6.84 -1.15
C PHE A 135 9.70 6.04 -2.13
N GLY A 136 10.20 4.91 -1.66
CA GLY A 136 10.70 3.85 -2.52
C GLY A 136 9.55 2.89 -2.80
N GLU A 137 9.41 2.48 -4.05
CA GLU A 137 8.40 1.53 -4.48
C GLU A 137 9.03 0.45 -5.38
N ILE A 138 8.54 -0.78 -5.25
CA ILE A 138 8.85 -1.90 -6.13
C ILE A 138 7.54 -2.48 -6.61
N TYR A 139 7.35 -2.48 -7.91
CA TYR A 139 6.23 -3.12 -8.58
C TYR A 139 6.70 -4.41 -9.21
N GLU A 140 6.11 -5.53 -8.80
CA GLU A 140 6.17 -6.78 -9.55
C GLU A 140 4.96 -6.82 -10.48
N LEU A 141 5.22 -7.03 -11.77
CA LEU A 141 4.21 -7.21 -12.80
C LEU A 141 4.33 -8.61 -13.38
N ARG A 142 3.19 -9.19 -13.74
CA ARG A 142 3.10 -10.46 -14.46
C ARG A 142 2.22 -10.31 -15.69
N PHE A 143 2.55 -11.04 -16.75
CA PHE A 143 1.66 -11.18 -17.89
C PHE A 143 0.54 -12.18 -17.57
N VAL A 144 -0.68 -11.69 -17.34
CA VAL A 144 -1.84 -12.50 -16.94
C VAL A 144 -2.98 -12.26 -17.91
N SER A 145 -3.52 -13.34 -18.49
CA SER A 145 -4.71 -13.29 -19.37
C SER A 145 -4.61 -12.32 -20.55
N GLY A 146 -3.41 -12.16 -21.12
CA GLY A 146 -3.18 -11.32 -22.30
C GLY A 146 -2.79 -9.88 -22.00
N ASP A 147 -2.56 -9.53 -20.74
CA ASP A 147 -2.19 -8.16 -20.34
C ASP A 147 -1.18 -8.17 -19.17
N TRP A 148 -0.41 -7.09 -19.04
CA TRP A 148 0.52 -6.92 -17.91
C TRP A 148 -0.21 -6.34 -16.72
N ARG A 149 -0.09 -7.01 -15.58
CA ARG A 149 -0.79 -6.65 -14.34
C ARG A 149 0.17 -6.61 -13.17
N ILE A 150 0.00 -5.61 -12.31
CA ILE A 150 0.72 -5.51 -11.05
C ILE A 150 0.24 -6.64 -10.14
N VAL A 151 1.16 -7.48 -9.68
CA VAL A 151 0.90 -8.58 -8.72
C VAL A 151 1.39 -8.22 -7.33
N GLU A 152 2.39 -7.34 -7.21
CA GLU A 152 2.82 -6.78 -5.94
C GLU A 152 3.19 -5.31 -6.11
N ASN A 153 2.77 -4.47 -5.16
CA ASN A 153 3.41 -3.19 -4.89
C ASN A 153 3.98 -3.24 -3.47
N ARG A 154 5.30 -3.15 -3.35
CA ARG A 154 5.98 -2.85 -2.08
C ARG A 154 6.29 -1.36 -2.04
N TYR A 155 5.97 -0.69 -0.95
CA TYR A 155 6.35 0.70 -0.71
C TYR A 155 6.96 0.89 0.69
N TRP A 156 7.84 1.88 0.80
CA TRP A 156 8.42 2.32 2.08
C TRP A 156 8.77 3.81 2.02
N PRO A 157 8.66 4.55 3.14
CA PRO A 157 9.11 5.93 3.18
C PRO A 157 10.64 5.98 3.12
N ILE A 158 11.16 6.94 2.37
CA ILE A 158 12.57 7.32 2.34
C ILE A 158 12.76 8.59 3.17
N ARG A 159 11.89 9.59 2.94
CA ARG A 159 11.95 10.88 3.60
C ARG A 159 10.56 11.49 3.74
N ILE A 160 10.22 12.03 4.91
CA ILE A 160 8.99 12.81 5.12
C ILE A 160 9.38 14.07 5.88
N GLY A 161 9.23 15.24 5.25
CA GLY A 161 9.78 16.48 5.77
C GLY A 161 11.29 16.37 6.02
N ASP A 162 11.71 16.64 7.26
CA ASP A 162 13.10 16.55 7.72
C ASP A 162 13.50 15.14 8.22
N ILE A 163 12.56 14.19 8.25
CA ILE A 163 12.81 12.84 8.76
C ILE A 163 13.27 11.95 7.61
N THR A 164 14.42 11.30 7.80
CA THR A 164 14.92 10.23 6.92
C THR A 164 14.68 8.87 7.57
N PHE A 165 14.13 7.94 6.80
CA PHE A 165 13.76 6.59 7.25
C PHE A 165 14.89 5.60 6.93
N ASP A 166 15.91 5.62 7.77
CA ASP A 166 17.03 4.67 7.73
C ASP A 166 16.94 3.61 8.86
N ALA A 167 17.86 2.65 8.85
CA ALA A 167 17.93 1.61 9.88
C ALA A 167 18.14 2.15 11.31
N ALA A 168 18.71 3.36 11.48
CA ALA A 168 18.84 3.97 12.79
C ALA A 168 17.52 4.59 13.25
N HIS A 169 16.76 5.20 12.35
CA HIS A 169 15.42 5.70 12.62
C HIS A 169 14.46 4.57 12.99
N TRP A 170 14.41 3.48 12.23
CA TRP A 170 13.55 2.34 12.55
C TRP A 170 13.85 1.74 13.92
N ARG A 171 15.13 1.54 14.26
CA ARG A 171 15.52 1.08 15.62
C ARG A 171 15.10 2.04 16.73
N ARG A 172 15.09 3.35 16.49
CA ARG A 172 14.58 4.32 17.47
C ARG A 172 13.09 4.16 17.68
N LEU A 173 12.33 4.00 16.61
CA LEU A 173 10.88 3.77 16.70
C LEU A 173 10.56 2.47 17.45
N ASP A 174 11.26 1.37 17.17
CA ASP A 174 11.05 0.10 17.88
C ASP A 174 11.40 0.19 19.38
N ALA A 175 12.46 0.93 19.70
CA ALA A 175 12.82 1.23 21.09
C ALA A 175 11.74 2.10 21.78
N ALA A 176 11.16 3.06 21.05
CA ALA A 176 10.09 3.92 21.55
C ALA A 176 8.81 3.13 21.82
N VAL A 177 8.39 2.25 20.90
CA VAL A 177 7.28 1.29 21.10
C VAL A 177 7.52 0.42 22.33
N THR A 178 8.74 -0.11 22.49
CA THR A 178 9.08 -0.92 23.67
C THR A 178 9.00 -0.12 24.97
N ALA A 179 9.47 1.13 24.95
CA ALA A 179 9.48 2.00 26.12
C ALA A 179 8.08 2.52 26.51
N SER A 180 7.20 2.77 25.53
CA SER A 180 5.80 3.18 25.79
C SER A 180 4.98 2.03 26.36
N ARG A 181 5.12 0.82 25.81
CA ARG A 181 4.52 -0.42 26.35
C ARG A 181 4.90 -0.65 27.81
N ARG A 182 6.18 -0.52 28.14
CA ARG A 182 6.67 -0.67 29.54
C ARG A 182 6.07 0.36 30.49
N ARG A 183 5.76 1.56 30.00
CA ARG A 183 5.13 2.63 30.77
C ARG A 183 3.61 2.51 30.83
N GLY A 184 2.99 1.65 30.03
CA GLY A 184 1.54 1.57 29.88
C GLY A 184 0.93 2.82 29.24
N ASN A 185 1.72 3.60 28.49
CA ASN A 185 1.22 4.79 27.81
C ASN A 185 0.68 4.39 26.42
N LEU A 186 -0.64 4.23 26.33
CA LEU A 186 -1.31 3.82 25.10
C LEU A 186 -1.25 4.89 24.00
N ALA A 187 -1.24 6.18 24.37
CA ALA A 187 -1.10 7.27 23.42
C ALA A 187 0.25 7.21 22.71
N ASP A 188 1.34 7.17 23.49
CA ASP A 188 2.70 7.02 22.96
C ASP A 188 2.84 5.71 22.17
N GLU A 189 2.36 4.58 22.72
CA GLU A 189 2.41 3.29 22.03
C GLU A 189 1.77 3.37 20.64
N THR A 190 0.56 3.93 20.57
CA THR A 190 -0.18 4.06 19.33
C THR A 190 0.55 4.96 18.33
N GLY A 191 1.02 6.13 18.77
CA GLY A 191 1.78 7.06 17.92
C GLY A 191 3.04 6.42 17.34
N TRP A 192 3.85 5.77 18.18
CA TRP A 192 5.08 5.10 17.71
C TRP A 192 4.78 3.93 16.78
N LEU A 193 3.72 3.16 17.03
CA LEU A 193 3.31 2.07 16.15
C LEU A 193 2.89 2.60 14.77
N MET A 194 2.13 3.70 14.72
CA MET A 194 1.75 4.37 13.48
C MET A 194 2.97 4.84 12.68
N GLU A 195 3.91 5.55 13.32
CA GLU A 195 5.14 6.03 12.68
C GLU A 195 6.03 4.88 12.19
N SER A 196 6.00 3.75 12.90
CA SER A 196 6.79 2.56 12.60
C SER A 196 6.17 1.65 11.53
N LEU A 197 5.05 2.08 10.93
CA LEU A 197 4.23 1.35 9.94
C LEU A 197 3.61 0.04 10.44
N ARG A 198 3.53 -0.14 11.77
CA ARG A 198 2.94 -1.32 12.42
C ARG A 198 1.45 -1.11 12.66
N PHE A 199 0.72 -0.84 11.58
CA PHE A 199 -0.67 -0.37 11.65
C PHE A 199 -1.65 -1.33 12.34
N PRO A 200 -1.57 -2.66 12.18
CA PRO A 200 -2.44 -3.57 12.91
C PRO A 200 -2.26 -3.45 14.44
N GLU A 201 -1.01 -3.38 14.92
CA GLU A 201 -0.73 -3.18 16.34
C GLU A 201 -1.14 -1.77 16.80
N ALA A 202 -0.95 -0.75 15.95
CA ALA A 202 -1.42 0.60 16.24
C ALA A 202 -2.95 0.63 16.42
N TRP A 203 -3.68 -0.08 15.57
CA TRP A 203 -5.14 -0.18 15.67
C TRP A 203 -5.58 -0.86 16.97
N GLU A 204 -4.91 -1.93 17.38
CA GLU A 204 -5.18 -2.60 18.66
C GLU A 204 -4.86 -1.69 19.86
N ALA A 205 -3.74 -0.96 19.84
CA ALA A 205 -3.38 0.00 20.88
C ALA A 205 -4.37 1.18 20.95
N ALA A 206 -4.74 1.73 19.80
CA ALA A 206 -5.71 2.82 19.69
C ALA A 206 -7.10 2.40 20.16
N THR A 207 -7.51 1.16 19.86
CA THR A 207 -8.78 0.59 20.33
C THR A 207 -8.80 0.55 21.86
N ARG A 208 -7.76 -0.03 22.48
CA ARG A 208 -7.61 -0.03 23.95
C ARG A 208 -7.61 1.39 24.54
N TRP A 209 -6.90 2.31 23.89
CA TRP A 209 -6.83 3.71 24.33
C TRP A 209 -8.21 4.36 24.32
N SER A 210 -8.93 4.27 23.21
CA SER A 210 -10.27 4.85 23.04
C SER A 210 -11.31 4.25 24.00
N GLU A 211 -11.17 2.97 24.35
CA GLU A 211 -12.04 2.31 25.32
C GLU A 211 -11.73 2.69 26.77
N SER A 212 -10.45 2.88 27.10
CA SER A 212 -10.04 3.34 28.43
C SER A 212 -10.28 4.84 28.68
N SER A 213 -10.29 5.63 27.61
CA SER A 213 -10.44 7.09 27.62
C SER A 213 -11.54 7.53 26.63
N PRO A 214 -12.82 7.20 26.88
CA PRO A 214 -13.90 7.39 25.90
C PRO A 214 -14.24 8.85 25.56
N GLU A 215 -13.78 9.80 26.38
CA GLU A 215 -13.94 11.25 26.17
C GLU A 215 -12.68 11.91 25.59
N GLU A 216 -11.59 11.15 25.42
CA GLU A 216 -10.34 11.65 24.84
C GLU A 216 -10.41 11.56 23.32
N ILE A 217 -10.59 12.71 22.67
CA ILE A 217 -10.79 12.79 21.21
C ILE A 217 -9.59 12.26 20.43
N ASP A 218 -8.37 12.45 20.93
CA ASP A 218 -7.13 11.99 20.29
C ASP A 218 -7.07 10.46 20.18
N ALA A 219 -7.64 9.75 21.16
CA ALA A 219 -7.73 8.29 21.13
C ALA A 219 -8.63 7.80 19.98
N TRP A 220 -9.74 8.52 19.74
CA TRP A 220 -10.65 8.22 18.64
C TRP A 220 -10.03 8.59 17.28
N TRP A 221 -9.28 9.69 17.21
CA TRP A 221 -8.51 10.03 16.01
C TRP A 221 -7.50 8.95 15.65
N ALA A 222 -6.71 8.52 16.63
CA ALA A 222 -5.76 7.44 16.45
C ALA A 222 -6.44 6.14 15.98
N ARG A 223 -7.57 5.77 16.59
CA ARG A 223 -8.35 4.58 16.17
C ARG A 223 -8.87 4.73 14.76
N ALA A 224 -9.45 5.88 14.42
CA ALA A 224 -10.01 6.13 13.09
C ALA A 224 -8.96 6.00 11.99
N PHE A 225 -7.78 6.59 12.18
CA PHE A 225 -6.69 6.51 11.22
C PHE A 225 -6.08 5.11 11.14
N ALA A 226 -5.76 4.48 12.26
CA ALA A 226 -5.19 3.13 12.28
C ALA A 226 -6.14 2.10 11.64
N ALA A 227 -7.45 2.18 11.95
CA ALA A 227 -8.49 1.37 11.34
C ALA A 227 -8.55 1.58 9.82
N SER A 228 -8.46 2.83 9.35
CA SER A 228 -8.46 3.14 7.91
C SER A 228 -7.29 2.52 7.16
N LEU A 229 -6.12 2.44 7.80
CA LEU A 229 -4.90 1.84 7.24
C LEU A 229 -4.94 0.31 7.26
N CYS A 230 -5.76 -0.28 8.12
CA CYS A 230 -5.97 -1.72 8.20
C CYS A 230 -7.20 -2.21 7.40
N GLY A 231 -7.86 -1.34 6.63
CA GLY A 231 -9.09 -1.67 5.91
C GLY A 231 -10.30 -1.91 6.81
N LYS A 232 -10.24 -1.55 8.09
CA LYS A 232 -11.35 -1.66 9.05
C LYS A 232 -12.30 -0.46 8.87
N VAL A 233 -12.96 -0.39 7.71
CA VAL A 233 -13.76 0.76 7.28
C VAL A 233 -14.86 1.10 8.29
N ASP A 234 -15.61 0.11 8.74
CA ASP A 234 -16.73 0.34 9.67
C ASP A 234 -16.24 0.90 11.01
N ASP A 235 -15.11 0.39 11.52
CA ASP A 235 -14.50 0.84 12.77
C ASP A 235 -13.93 2.26 12.62
N SER A 236 -13.30 2.55 11.48
CA SER A 236 -12.81 3.90 11.14
C SER A 236 -13.95 4.92 11.13
N LEU A 237 -15.06 4.60 10.45
CA LEU A 237 -16.24 5.46 10.38
C LEU A 237 -16.93 5.60 11.74
N ALA A 238 -17.01 4.52 12.53
CA ALA A 238 -17.54 4.58 13.89
C ALA A 238 -16.71 5.53 14.78
N ALA A 239 -15.38 5.44 14.72
CA ALA A 239 -14.49 6.33 15.44
C ALA A 239 -14.63 7.79 14.97
N PHE A 240 -14.79 8.04 13.66
CA PHE A 240 -15.08 9.39 13.14
C PHE A 240 -16.43 9.96 13.58
N ARG A 241 -17.47 9.12 13.69
CA ARG A 241 -18.76 9.54 14.28
C ARG A 241 -18.55 9.95 15.74
N ARG A 242 -17.79 9.17 16.50
CA ARG A 242 -17.49 9.47 17.90
C ARG A 242 -16.71 10.77 18.08
N ILE A 243 -15.75 11.06 17.19
CA ILE A 243 -15.07 12.36 17.15
C ILE A 243 -16.09 13.50 17.01
N ARG A 244 -17.07 13.39 16.09
CA ARG A 244 -18.13 14.40 15.92
C ARG A 244 -19.12 14.48 17.07
N GLU A 245 -19.34 13.41 17.81
CA GLU A 245 -20.15 13.44 19.03
C GLU A 245 -19.48 14.26 20.13
N ILE A 246 -18.16 14.10 20.30
CA ILE A 246 -17.36 14.82 21.30
C ILE A 246 -17.13 16.27 20.85
N GLU A 247 -16.73 16.47 19.59
CA GLU A 247 -16.48 17.77 18.98
C GLU A 247 -17.28 17.91 17.67
N PRO A 248 -18.50 18.49 17.73
CA PRO A 248 -19.38 18.62 16.56
C PRO A 248 -18.82 19.43 15.38
N ARG A 249 -17.75 20.19 15.61
CA ARG A 249 -17.07 21.01 14.58
C ARG A 249 -15.74 20.43 14.13
N ALA A 250 -15.38 19.22 14.57
CA ALA A 250 -14.16 18.56 14.15
C ALA A 250 -14.12 18.44 12.62
N GLU A 251 -13.05 18.97 12.04
CA GLU A 251 -12.77 18.83 10.62
C GLU A 251 -12.26 17.42 10.35
N LEU A 252 -13.05 16.62 9.64
CA LEU A 252 -12.69 15.25 9.28
C LEU A 252 -12.01 15.21 7.92
N PRO A 253 -11.09 14.26 7.68
CA PRO A 253 -10.54 14.03 6.35
C PRO A 253 -11.65 13.90 5.31
N GLU A 254 -11.43 14.44 4.11
CA GLU A 254 -12.45 14.46 3.06
C GLU A 254 -13.01 13.07 2.78
N PHE A 255 -12.14 12.05 2.75
CA PHE A 255 -12.58 10.68 2.58
C PHE A 255 -13.59 10.28 3.66
N ALA A 256 -13.33 10.54 4.93
CA ALA A 256 -14.24 10.22 6.02
C ALA A 256 -15.56 11.00 5.91
N THR A 257 -15.48 12.31 5.65
CA THR A 257 -16.66 13.18 5.46
C THR A 257 -17.57 12.66 4.33
N LYS A 258 -16.99 12.30 3.18
CA LYS A 258 -17.72 11.78 2.03
C LYS A 258 -18.43 10.45 2.33
N ARG A 259 -17.77 9.53 3.05
CA ARG A 259 -18.38 8.23 3.40
C ARG A 259 -19.49 8.40 4.44
N LEU A 260 -19.28 9.21 5.47
CA LEU A 260 -20.30 9.49 6.49
C LEU A 260 -21.54 10.19 5.94
N ALA A 261 -21.42 10.94 4.84
CA ALA A 261 -22.57 11.56 4.18
C ALA A 261 -23.37 10.59 3.30
N SER A 262 -22.81 9.41 3.00
CA SER A 262 -23.40 8.40 2.12
C SER A 262 -24.08 7.25 2.87
N ASP A 263 -23.85 7.16 4.19
CA ASP A 263 -24.46 6.20 5.14
C ASP A 263 -25.77 6.75 5.73
#